data_AF-A0A1V2KDK9-F1
#
_entry.id   AF-A0A1V2KDK9-F1
#
_cell.length_a   1.000
_cell.length_b   1.000
_cell.length_c   1.000
_cell.angle_alpha   90.00
_cell.angle_beta   90.00
_cell.angle_gamma   90.00
#
_symmetry.space_group_name_H-M   'P 1'
#
loop_
_entity.id
_entity.type
_entity.pdbx_description
1 polymer ?
#
loop_
_entity_poly.entity_id
_entity_poly.type
_entity_poly.pdbx_seq_one_letter_code
_entity_poly.pdbx_strand_id
1 'polypeptide(L)'
;MHQVVERALSVIAAESALPQYAEAFSAARAVVLELGEQNLADRLFADIPDLISFMQVARLFDFLAWQTDDNGSATTRTVERWLIEGTNLRKIQIALNLDVYPFPDEHEMYRVLSDVAISHPHMADKCQQMISSRQNR
;
A
#
# COMPACT_ATOMS: atom_id res chain seq x y z
N MET A 1 0.77 -11.57 -13.69
CA MET A 1 1.04 -10.13 -13.83
C MET A 1 0.60 -9.63 -15.17
N HIS A 2 -0.35 -8.69 -15.17
CA HIS A 2 -0.80 -7.98 -16.38
C HIS A 2 0.31 -7.05 -16.88
N GLN A 3 0.40 -6.89 -18.20
CA GLN A 3 1.43 -6.05 -18.83
C GLN A 3 1.38 -4.59 -18.37
N VAL A 4 0.18 -4.05 -18.12
CA VAL A 4 0.02 -2.68 -17.61
C VAL A 4 0.60 -2.51 -16.20
N VAL A 5 0.48 -3.54 -15.36
CA VAL A 5 1.00 -3.56 -13.98
C VAL A 5 2.52 -3.69 -14.01
N GLU A 6 3.05 -4.58 -14.85
CA GLU A 6 4.50 -4.74 -15.06
C GLU A 6 5.14 -3.43 -15.51
N ARG A 7 4.52 -2.74 -16.48
CA ARG A 7 4.98 -1.45 -16.96
C ARG A 7 4.96 -0.40 -15.85
N ALA A 8 3.88 -0.31 -15.09
CA ALA A 8 3.77 0.65 -14.00
C ALA A 8 4.86 0.43 -12.93
N LEU A 9 5.06 -0.82 -12.51
CA LEU A 9 6.12 -1.17 -11.55
C LEU A 9 7.52 -0.86 -12.09
N SER A 10 7.77 -1.11 -13.38
CA SER A 10 9.04 -0.81 -14.03
C SER A 10 9.33 0.69 -14.07
N VAL A 11 8.33 1.51 -14.42
CA VAL A 11 8.43 2.98 -14.44
C VAL A 11 8.67 3.51 -13.02
N ILE A 12 7.88 3.05 -12.04
CA ILE A 12 8.05 3.43 -10.63
C ILE A 12 9.45 3.09 -10.12
N ALA A 13 9.98 1.92 -10.48
CA ALA A 13 11.33 1.52 -10.11
C ALA A 13 12.38 2.44 -10.74
N ALA A 14 12.27 2.74 -12.03
CA ALA A 14 13.20 3.61 -12.75
C ALA A 14 13.20 5.05 -12.21
N GLU A 15 12.03 5.59 -11.84
CA GLU A 15 11.89 6.95 -11.34
C GLU A 15 12.16 7.08 -9.83
N SER A 16 12.30 5.96 -9.09
CA SER A 16 12.45 6.02 -7.63
C SER A 16 13.72 6.68 -7.11
N ALA A 17 14.72 6.86 -7.97
CA ALA A 17 15.94 7.60 -7.67
C ALA A 17 15.89 9.06 -8.13
N LEU A 18 14.81 9.48 -8.78
CA LEU A 18 14.64 10.83 -9.31
C LEU A 18 13.98 11.73 -8.27
N PRO A 19 14.26 13.05 -8.31
CA PRO A 19 13.66 14.01 -7.38
C PRO A 19 12.16 14.23 -7.61
N GLN A 20 11.64 13.82 -8.76
CA GLN A 20 10.24 13.92 -9.12
C GLN A 20 9.83 12.75 -10.02
N TYR A 21 8.60 12.30 -9.85
CA TYR A 21 7.98 11.31 -10.73
C TYR A 21 7.35 12.03 -11.92
N ALA A 22 7.71 11.66 -13.14
CA ALA A 22 7.16 12.23 -14.36
C ALA A 22 6.14 11.29 -15.00
N GLU A 23 6.49 10.00 -15.09
CA GLU A 23 5.70 9.00 -15.79
C GLU A 23 4.94 8.06 -14.84
N ALA A 24 5.36 7.93 -13.57
CA ALA A 24 4.74 6.98 -12.64
C ALA A 24 3.24 7.22 -12.43
N PHE A 25 2.80 8.48 -12.33
CA PHE A 25 1.38 8.83 -12.23
C PHE A 25 0.58 8.38 -13.46
N SER A 26 1.11 8.64 -14.65
CA SER A 26 0.47 8.22 -15.91
C SER A 26 0.44 6.69 -16.04
N ALA A 27 1.49 6.01 -15.59
CA ALA A 27 1.56 4.56 -15.62
C ALA A 27 0.57 3.92 -14.61
N ALA A 28 0.45 4.47 -13.41
CA ALA A 28 -0.56 4.05 -12.44
C ALA A 28 -1.99 4.30 -12.94
N ARG A 29 -2.23 5.44 -13.62
CA ARG A 29 -3.52 5.73 -14.25
C ARG A 29 -3.89 4.68 -15.31
N ALA A 30 -2.92 4.23 -16.10
CA ALA A 30 -3.16 3.18 -17.09
C ALA A 30 -3.62 1.86 -16.41
N VAL A 31 -3.10 1.54 -15.23
CA VAL A 31 -3.56 0.37 -14.44
C VAL A 31 -5.03 0.51 -14.06
N VAL A 32 -5.45 1.68 -13.57
CA VAL A 32 -6.86 1.94 -13.23
C VAL A 32 -7.77 1.81 -14.45
N LEU A 33 -7.37 2.42 -15.58
CA LEU A 33 -8.15 2.39 -16.81
C LEU A 33 -8.34 0.98 -17.38
N GLU A 34 -7.30 0.14 -17.29
CA GLU A 34 -7.32 -1.22 -17.83
C GLU A 34 -8.04 -2.20 -16.90
N LEU A 35 -7.77 -2.11 -15.59
CA LEU A 35 -8.23 -3.13 -14.63
C LEU A 35 -9.53 -2.75 -13.92
N GLY A 36 -9.92 -1.47 -13.93
CA GLY A 36 -11.00 -0.92 -13.13
C GLY A 36 -10.66 -0.87 -11.64
N GLU A 37 -11.50 -0.18 -10.87
CA GLU A 37 -11.23 0.10 -9.44
C GLU A 37 -11.75 -0.98 -8.48
N GLN A 38 -12.72 -1.79 -8.93
CA GLN A 38 -13.39 -2.77 -8.07
C GLN A 38 -12.40 -3.83 -7.58
N ASN A 39 -12.21 -3.88 -6.25
CA ASN A 39 -11.26 -4.78 -5.57
C ASN A 39 -9.83 -4.69 -6.13
N LEU A 40 -9.43 -3.51 -6.64
CA LEU A 40 -8.17 -3.34 -7.35
C LEU A 40 -6.96 -3.74 -6.48
N ALA A 41 -6.92 -3.33 -5.22
CA ALA A 41 -5.83 -3.66 -4.30
C ALA A 41 -5.64 -5.19 -4.11
N ASP A 42 -6.70 -5.95 -3.88
CA ASP A 42 -6.60 -7.41 -3.75
C ASP A 42 -6.20 -8.08 -5.07
N ARG A 43 -6.77 -7.61 -6.19
CA ARG A 43 -6.43 -8.14 -7.51
C ARG A 43 -4.97 -7.90 -7.85
N LEU A 44 -4.45 -6.70 -7.58
CA LEU A 44 -3.04 -6.38 -7.77
C LEU A 44 -2.15 -7.22 -6.87
N PHE A 45 -2.51 -7.39 -5.60
CA PHE A 45 -1.76 -8.26 -4.69
C PHE A 45 -1.68 -9.71 -5.20
N ALA A 46 -2.79 -10.24 -5.72
CA ALA A 46 -2.84 -11.60 -6.29
C ALA A 46 -2.08 -11.72 -7.62
N ASP A 47 -2.04 -10.66 -8.43
CA ASP A 47 -1.43 -10.66 -9.77
C ASP A 47 0.09 -10.40 -9.75
N ILE A 48 0.59 -9.67 -8.74
CA ILE A 48 2.00 -9.28 -8.62
C ILE A 48 2.81 -10.38 -7.92
N PRO A 49 3.83 -10.98 -8.59
CA PRO A 49 4.65 -12.04 -8.01
C PRO A 49 5.43 -11.60 -6.77
N ASP A 50 5.74 -12.53 -5.87
CA ASP A 50 6.51 -12.28 -4.64
C ASP A 50 7.95 -11.80 -4.89
N LEU A 51 8.50 -12.02 -6.10
CA LEU A 51 9.80 -11.49 -6.51
C LEU A 51 9.81 -9.95 -6.56
N ILE A 52 8.65 -9.32 -6.77
CA ILE A 52 8.53 -7.86 -6.74
C ILE A 52 8.50 -7.40 -5.28
N SER A 53 9.42 -6.51 -4.93
CA SER A 53 9.54 -5.97 -3.57
C SER A 53 8.24 -5.35 -3.09
N PHE A 54 7.84 -5.63 -1.85
CA PHE A 54 6.67 -5.02 -1.22
C PHE A 54 6.72 -3.48 -1.27
N MET A 55 7.92 -2.88 -1.25
CA MET A 55 8.09 -1.43 -1.28
C MET A 55 7.75 -0.84 -2.64
N GLN A 56 7.97 -1.58 -3.74
CA GLN A 56 7.52 -1.16 -5.07
C GLN A 56 6.00 -1.26 -5.19
N VAL A 57 5.40 -2.30 -4.58
CA VAL A 57 3.93 -2.46 -4.55
C VAL A 57 3.26 -1.37 -3.71
N ALA A 58 3.84 -1.02 -2.55
CA ALA A 58 3.38 0.08 -1.72
C ALA A 58 3.36 1.40 -2.50
N ARG A 59 4.46 1.74 -3.19
CA ARG A 59 4.53 2.92 -4.06
C ARG A 59 3.47 2.93 -5.15
N LEU A 60 3.23 1.79 -5.80
CA LEU A 60 2.14 1.68 -6.78
C LEU A 60 0.80 2.04 -6.13
N PHE A 61 0.52 1.56 -4.92
CA PHE A 61 -0.71 1.85 -4.21
C PHE A 61 -0.82 3.33 -3.83
N ASP A 62 0.29 3.96 -3.43
CA ASP A 62 0.32 5.41 -3.18
C ASP A 62 -0.03 6.21 -4.44
N PHE A 63 0.47 5.82 -5.62
CA PHE A 63 0.06 6.46 -6.87
C PHE A 63 -1.40 6.21 -7.21
N LEU A 64 -1.89 4.97 -7.02
CA LEU A 64 -3.29 4.62 -7.31
C LEU A 64 -4.27 5.42 -6.45
N ALA A 65 -3.90 5.79 -5.23
CA ALA A 65 -4.74 6.64 -4.39
C ALA A 65 -5.07 8.00 -5.03
N TRP A 66 -4.19 8.50 -5.91
CA TRP A 66 -4.42 9.75 -6.66
C TRP A 66 -5.08 9.55 -8.03
N GLN A 67 -5.19 8.31 -8.51
CA GLN A 67 -5.68 8.01 -9.86
C GLN A 67 -7.07 7.36 -9.90
N THR A 68 -7.64 7.07 -8.73
CA THR A 68 -8.96 6.46 -8.58
C THR A 68 -10.02 7.54 -8.36
N ASP A 69 -11.24 7.30 -8.84
CA ASP A 69 -12.37 8.22 -8.72
C ASP A 69 -12.76 8.47 -7.26
N ASP A 70 -12.50 7.49 -6.38
CA ASP A 70 -12.76 7.59 -4.94
C ASP A 70 -11.59 8.13 -4.11
N ASN A 71 -10.56 8.67 -4.76
CA ASN A 71 -9.32 9.17 -4.15
C ASN A 71 -8.66 8.14 -3.21
N GLY A 72 -8.66 6.86 -3.63
CA GLY A 72 -8.01 5.76 -2.92
C GLY A 72 -8.81 5.19 -1.77
N SER A 73 -10.05 5.63 -1.52
CA SER A 73 -10.86 5.19 -0.38
C SER A 73 -11.04 3.66 -0.31
N ALA A 74 -11.32 3.00 -1.45
CA ALA A 74 -11.42 1.56 -1.55
C ALA A 74 -10.09 0.85 -1.29
N THR A 75 -8.99 1.40 -1.81
CA THR A 75 -7.64 0.90 -1.52
C THR A 75 -7.36 0.97 -0.03
N THR A 76 -7.54 2.14 0.60
CA THR A 76 -7.34 2.36 2.04
C THR A 76 -8.10 1.36 2.91
N ARG A 77 -9.39 1.13 2.64
CA ARG A 77 -10.19 0.11 3.35
C ARG A 77 -9.65 -1.30 3.16
N THR A 78 -9.11 -1.60 1.97
CA THR A 78 -8.55 -2.93 1.68
C THR A 78 -7.26 -3.16 2.48
N VAL A 79 -6.36 -2.19 2.53
CA VAL A 79 -5.11 -2.29 3.32
C VAL A 79 -5.37 -2.26 4.82
N GLU A 80 -6.38 -1.49 5.28
CA GLU A 80 -6.86 -1.54 6.66
C GLU A 80 -7.31 -2.96 7.03
N ARG A 81 -8.17 -3.57 6.19
CA ARG A 81 -8.59 -4.96 6.39
C ARG A 81 -7.42 -5.93 6.42
N TRP A 82 -6.39 -5.75 5.59
CA TRP A 82 -5.20 -6.60 5.62
C TRP A 82 -4.44 -6.53 6.95
N LEU A 83 -4.37 -5.34 7.57
CA LEU A 83 -3.77 -5.18 8.90
C LEU A 83 -4.63 -5.82 9.99
N ILE A 84 -5.96 -5.68 9.91
CA ILE A 84 -6.90 -6.33 10.84
C ILE A 84 -6.80 -7.86 10.74
N GLU A 85 -6.69 -8.41 9.53
CA GLU A 85 -6.51 -9.85 9.31
C GLU A 85 -5.17 -10.33 9.89
N GLY A 86 -4.10 -9.57 9.70
CA GLY A 86 -2.80 -9.81 10.36
C GLY A 86 -2.10 -11.13 9.99
N THR A 87 -2.59 -11.89 8.99
CA THR A 87 -2.07 -13.23 8.69
C THR A 87 -1.00 -13.27 7.61
N ASN A 88 -1.04 -12.35 6.63
CA ASN A 88 -0.12 -12.34 5.50
C ASN A 88 0.95 -11.26 5.68
N LEU A 89 2.20 -11.68 5.86
CA LEU A 89 3.31 -10.76 6.10
C LEU A 89 3.51 -9.75 4.96
N ARG A 90 3.44 -10.17 3.70
CA ARG A 90 3.65 -9.26 2.56
C ARG A 90 2.56 -8.19 2.50
N LYS A 91 1.31 -8.54 2.78
CA LYS A 91 0.21 -7.56 2.90
C LYS A 91 0.45 -6.56 4.02
N ILE A 92 0.91 -7.02 5.19
CA ILE A 92 1.26 -6.16 6.33
C ILE A 92 2.40 -5.21 5.93
N GLN A 93 3.46 -5.72 5.30
CA GLN A 93 4.58 -4.90 4.86
C GLN A 93 4.17 -3.83 3.85
N ILE A 94 3.29 -4.16 2.90
CA ILE A 94 2.73 -3.17 1.97
C ILE A 94 1.94 -2.12 2.76
N ALA A 95 1.00 -2.55 3.61
CA ALA A 95 0.11 -1.68 4.36
C ALA A 95 0.84 -0.69 5.29
N LEU A 96 1.88 -1.15 5.98
CA LEU A 96 2.67 -0.32 6.91
C LEU A 96 3.61 0.67 6.19
N ASN A 97 3.77 0.57 4.87
CA ASN A 97 4.66 1.43 4.09
C ASN A 97 3.95 2.29 3.05
N LEU A 98 2.62 2.44 3.16
CA LEU A 98 1.90 3.46 2.41
C LEU A 98 2.10 4.84 3.05
N ASP A 99 2.11 5.88 2.22
CA ASP A 99 2.18 7.27 2.66
C ASP A 99 0.86 7.72 3.30
N VAL A 100 -0.25 7.14 2.85
CA VAL A 100 -1.58 7.42 3.39
C VAL A 100 -1.88 6.50 4.56
N TYR A 101 -2.17 7.12 5.70
CA TYR A 101 -2.50 6.42 6.92
C TYR A 101 -3.88 5.72 6.82
N PRO A 102 -3.99 4.42 7.15
CA PRO A 102 -5.19 3.64 6.82
C PRO A 102 -6.35 3.73 7.82
N PHE A 103 -6.12 4.10 9.08
CA PHE A 103 -7.21 4.09 10.09
C PHE A 103 -7.86 5.48 10.29
N PRO A 104 -9.19 5.58 10.33
CA PRO A 104 -9.83 6.81 10.79
C PRO A 104 -9.71 6.94 12.32
N ASP A 105 -9.99 5.86 13.05
CA ASP A 105 -10.04 5.82 14.50
C ASP A 105 -8.66 5.53 15.14
N GLU A 106 -8.33 6.28 16.19
CA GLU A 106 -7.03 6.16 16.86
C GLU A 106 -6.98 4.88 17.71
N HIS A 107 -8.03 4.56 18.46
CA HIS A 107 -8.07 3.37 19.32
C HIS A 107 -7.98 2.08 18.51
N GLU A 108 -8.67 2.03 17.37
CA GLU A 108 -8.58 0.93 16.43
C GLU A 108 -7.17 0.78 15.85
N MET A 109 -6.51 1.88 15.50
CA MET A 109 -5.09 1.83 15.12
C MET A 109 -4.24 1.19 16.21
N TYR A 110 -4.30 1.70 17.45
CA TYR A 110 -3.45 1.15 18.52
C TYR A 110 -3.68 -0.34 18.68
N ARG A 111 -4.94 -0.76 18.71
CA ARG A 111 -5.30 -2.17 18.85
C ARG A 111 -4.68 -2.99 17.71
N VAL A 112 -4.95 -2.63 16.46
CA VAL A 112 -4.49 -3.40 15.30
C VAL A 112 -2.97 -3.39 15.17
N LEU A 113 -2.30 -2.25 15.34
CA LEU A 113 -0.85 -2.18 15.25
C LEU A 113 -0.16 -2.90 16.42
N SER A 114 -0.76 -2.91 17.61
CA SER A 114 -0.26 -3.71 18.74
C SER A 114 -0.40 -5.20 18.46
N ASP A 115 -1.54 -5.63 17.93
CA ASP A 115 -1.79 -7.03 17.56
C ASP A 115 -0.82 -7.51 16.46
N VAL A 116 -0.55 -6.66 15.46
CA VAL A 116 0.44 -6.92 14.41
C VAL A 116 1.86 -6.98 14.99
N ALA A 117 2.24 -6.08 15.90
CA ALA A 117 3.56 -6.09 16.52
C ALA A 117 3.81 -7.36 17.36
N ILE A 118 2.78 -7.86 18.05
CA ILE A 118 2.84 -9.13 18.80
C ILE A 118 2.98 -10.32 17.85
N SER A 119 2.18 -10.35 16.78
CA SER A 119 2.12 -11.48 15.84
C SER A 119 3.31 -11.50 14.87
N HIS A 120 3.89 -10.34 14.57
CA HIS A 120 5.02 -10.14 13.66
C HIS A 120 6.09 -9.27 14.32
N PRO A 121 6.91 -9.83 15.25
CA PRO A 121 7.86 -9.03 16.04
C PRO A 121 8.86 -8.21 15.22
N HIS A 122 9.19 -8.66 14.01
CA HIS A 122 10.08 -7.95 13.09
C HIS A 122 9.47 -6.67 12.49
N MET A 123 8.14 -6.49 12.61
CA MET A 123 7.43 -5.27 12.23
C MET A 123 7.15 -4.35 13.44
N ALA A 124 7.47 -4.77 14.66
CA ALA A 124 7.11 -4.06 15.88
C ALA A 124 7.63 -2.62 15.92
N ASP A 125 8.87 -2.38 15.50
CA ASP A 125 9.46 -1.03 15.45
C ASP A 125 8.67 -0.10 14.53
N LYS A 126 8.25 -0.59 13.36
CA LYS A 126 7.46 0.19 12.39
C LYS A 126 6.06 0.49 12.94
N CYS A 127 5.41 -0.50 13.55
CA CYS A 127 4.12 -0.31 14.24
C CYS A 127 4.23 0.75 15.34
N GLN A 128 5.29 0.69 16.16
CA GLN A 128 5.51 1.66 17.23
C GLN A 128 5.79 3.07 16.69
N GLN A 129 6.56 3.21 15.62
CA GLN A 129 6.79 4.50 14.95
C GLN A 129 5.49 5.13 14.47
N MET A 130 4.61 4.35 13.84
CA MET A 130 3.30 4.83 13.38
C MET A 130 2.41 5.27 14.55
N ILE A 131 2.35 4.47 15.61
CA ILE A 131 1.64 4.79 16.85
C ILE A 131 2.13 6.14 17.42
N SER A 132 3.44 6.27 17.61
CA SER A 132 4.03 7.49 18.21
C SER A 132 3.90 8.72 17.31
N SER A 133 3.86 8.55 15.98
CA SER A 133 3.66 9.67 15.06
C SER A 133 2.28 10.33 15.19
N ARG A 134 1.25 9.55 15.56
CA ARG A 134 -0.12 10.04 15.77
C ARG A 134 -0.29 10.76 17.10
N GLN A 135 0.38 10.29 18.16
CA GLN A 135 0.35 10.94 19.49
C GLN A 135 0.91 12.37 19.49
N ASN A 136 1.77 12.69 18.52
CA ASN A 136 2.48 13.96 18.43
C ASN A 136 1.80 14.96 17.45
N ARG A 137 0.62 14.65 16.91
CA ARG A 137 -0.20 15.56 16.08
C ARG A 137 -1.29 16.21 16.92
#